data_AF-B7GCT7-F1
#
_entry.id   AF-B7GCT7-F1
#
_cell.length_a   1.000
_cell.length_b   1.000
_cell.length_c   1.000
_cell.angle_alpha   90.00
_cell.angle_beta   90.00
_cell.angle_gamma   90.00
#
_symmetry.space_group_name_H-M   'P 1'
#
loop_
_entity.id
_entity.type
_entity.pdbx_description
1 polymer ?
#
loop_
_entity_poly.entity_id
_entity_poly.type
_entity_poly.pdbx_seq_one_letter_code
_entity_poly.pdbx_strand_id
1 'polypeptide(L)'
;ISALDIRVGRVLKVWEHPEADKLYCEEIDVGEDEPRQIASGLRPHLQPEDIDGRLVLVLCNLKERKLVGFASHGMVLCASNADHSEVRLVNPPVDARIGERVSIPDFDFTSEEGAPFAENKVGKKKIVEQLAPYLVTNRYGVPEFLGRPFVTSAGVCTTSIPDGTVS
;
A
#
# COMPACT_ATOMS: atom_id res chain seq x y z
N ILE A 1 1.99 -14.45 -1.76
CA ILE A 1 1.68 -13.01 -1.94
C ILE A 1 0.24 -12.75 -2.38
N SER A 2 -0.34 -13.58 -3.27
CA SER A 2 -1.75 -13.51 -3.70
C SER A 2 -2.80 -13.57 -2.56
N ALA A 3 -2.41 -13.94 -1.34
CA ALA A 3 -3.29 -13.80 -0.18
C ALA A 3 -3.58 -12.34 0.23
N LEU A 4 -2.73 -11.39 -0.19
CA LEU A 4 -2.91 -9.95 0.06
C LEU A 4 -3.72 -9.31 -1.07
N ASP A 5 -4.58 -8.35 -0.70
CA ASP A 5 -5.35 -7.55 -1.64
C ASP A 5 -4.72 -6.17 -1.77
N ILE A 6 -3.70 -6.06 -2.62
CA ILE A 6 -3.01 -4.80 -2.88
C ILE A 6 -3.63 -4.19 -4.13
N ARG A 7 -4.24 -3.01 -4.00
CA ARG A 7 -4.90 -2.31 -5.11
C ARG A 7 -4.30 -0.93 -5.33
N VAL A 8 -4.45 -0.43 -6.55
CA VAL A 8 -4.21 0.98 -6.87
C VAL A 8 -5.33 1.82 -6.26
N GLY A 9 -4.95 2.80 -5.45
CA GLY A 9 -5.87 3.78 -4.88
C GLY A 9 -5.54 5.19 -5.33
N ARG A 10 -6.53 6.08 -5.36
CA ARG A 10 -6.36 7.51 -5.55
C ARG A 10 -6.70 8.25 -4.27
N VAL A 11 -5.76 9.02 -3.75
CA VAL A 11 -6.02 9.90 -2.61
C VAL A 11 -6.93 11.03 -3.07
N LEU A 12 -8.13 11.09 -2.51
CA LEU A 12 -9.11 12.15 -2.77
C LEU A 12 -8.90 13.33 -1.83
N LYS A 13 -8.43 13.04 -0.60
CA LYS A 13 -8.19 14.03 0.43
C LYS A 13 -7.17 13.50 1.44
N VAL A 14 -6.30 14.38 1.91
CA VAL A 14 -5.40 14.14 3.05
C VAL A 14 -5.48 15.29 4.05
N TRP A 15 -5.50 14.98 5.35
CA TRP A 15 -5.46 15.98 6.41
C TRP A 15 -4.72 15.45 7.64
N GLU A 16 -4.28 16.36 8.50
CA GLU A 16 -3.61 15.99 9.76
C GLU A 16 -4.60 15.33 10.72
N HIS A 17 -4.17 14.25 11.37
CA HIS A 17 -4.97 13.64 12.42
C HIS A 17 -5.10 14.58 13.63
N PRO A 18 -6.31 14.86 14.13
CA PRO A 18 -6.54 15.90 15.14
C PRO A 18 -5.83 15.65 16.48
N GLU A 19 -5.64 14.38 16.84
CA GLU A 19 -5.05 13.96 18.12
C GLU A 19 -3.68 13.26 17.98
N ALA A 20 -3.12 13.16 16.77
CA ALA A 20 -1.91 12.35 16.54
C ALA A 20 -0.91 13.05 15.62
N ASP A 21 0.22 13.45 16.20
CA ASP A 21 1.22 14.30 15.51
C ASP A 21 1.97 13.61 14.37
N LYS A 22 1.88 12.29 14.30
CA LYS A 22 2.57 11.46 13.31
C LYS A 22 1.65 10.91 12.22
N LEU A 23 0.34 11.11 12.35
CA LEU A 23 -0.64 10.51 11.47
C LEU A 23 -1.25 11.55 10.54
N TYR A 24 -1.40 11.15 9.28
CA TYR A 24 -2.40 11.73 8.40
C TYR A 24 -3.64 10.85 8.41
N CYS A 25 -4.76 11.46 8.06
CA CYS A 25 -5.99 10.79 7.69
C CYS A 25 -6.20 11.01 6.19
N GLU A 26 -6.51 9.94 5.47
CA GLU A 26 -6.73 9.94 4.05
C GLU A 26 -8.11 9.38 3.69
N GLU A 27 -8.73 10.00 2.70
CA GLU A 27 -9.84 9.42 1.96
C GLU A 27 -9.30 8.90 0.63
N ILE A 28 -9.35 7.59 0.42
CA ILE A 28 -8.72 6.93 -0.73
C ILE A 28 -9.75 6.12 -1.51
N ASP A 29 -9.97 6.50 -2.77
CA ASP A 29 -10.75 5.72 -3.72
C ASP A 29 -9.94 4.50 -4.17
N VAL A 30 -10.44 3.30 -3.88
CA VAL A 30 -9.84 2.01 -4.28
C VAL A 30 -10.77 1.22 -5.21
N GLY A 31 -11.66 1.91 -5.93
CA GLY A 31 -12.60 1.33 -6.89
C GLY A 31 -13.77 0.57 -6.24
N GLU A 32 -14.10 0.92 -5.00
CA GLU A 32 -15.27 0.43 -4.26
C GLU A 32 -16.41 1.46 -4.33
N ASP A 33 -17.59 1.10 -3.82
CA ASP A 33 -18.76 2.00 -3.85
C ASP A 33 -18.52 3.30 -3.05
N GLU A 34 -17.73 3.23 -1.99
CA GLU A 34 -17.34 4.37 -1.16
C GLU A 34 -15.81 4.41 -0.96
N PRO A 35 -15.17 5.60 -0.95
CA PRO A 35 -13.77 5.75 -0.60
C PRO A 35 -13.48 5.26 0.82
N ARG A 36 -12.30 4.68 1.01
CA ARG A 36 -11.87 4.19 2.31
C ARG A 36 -11.25 5.29 3.15
N GLN A 37 -11.51 5.24 4.45
CA GLN A 37 -10.82 6.03 5.45
C GLN A 37 -9.58 5.27 5.90
N ILE A 38 -8.40 5.86 5.70
CA ILE A 38 -7.11 5.27 6.07
C ILE A 38 -6.37 6.30 6.91
N ALA A 39 -5.58 5.84 7.89
CA ALA A 39 -4.63 6.70 8.57
C ALA A 39 -3.22 6.15 8.40
N SER A 40 -2.30 7.02 7.96
CA SER A 40 -0.93 6.66 7.64
C SER A 40 0.08 7.41 8.53
N GLY A 41 1.18 6.75 8.87
CA GLY A 41 2.28 7.33 9.66
C GLY A 41 3.23 8.23 8.85
N LEU A 42 2.74 8.91 7.81
CA LEU A 42 3.57 9.58 6.81
C LEU A 42 3.92 11.03 7.14
N ARG A 43 3.27 11.63 8.14
CA ARG A 43 3.49 13.04 8.52
C ARG A 43 4.95 13.42 8.83
N PRO A 44 5.78 12.56 9.44
CA PRO A 44 7.20 12.87 9.63
C PRO A 44 8.05 12.85 8.35
N HIS A 45 7.53 12.30 7.25
CA HIS A 45 8.30 11.98 6.05
C HIS A 45 7.82 12.70 4.79
N LEU A 46 6.54 13.05 4.72
CA LEU A 46 5.89 13.62 3.54
C LEU A 46 5.01 14.81 3.91
N GLN A 47 4.95 15.79 3.00
CA GLN A 47 4.00 16.89 3.10
C GLN A 47 2.64 16.46 2.52
N PRO A 48 1.52 17.08 2.93
CA PRO A 48 0.20 16.76 2.38
C PRO A 48 0.16 16.87 0.85
N GLU A 49 0.88 17.83 0.27
CA GLU A 49 0.96 18.06 -1.18
C GLU A 49 1.69 16.93 -1.93
N ASP A 50 2.52 16.14 -1.24
CA ASP A 50 3.17 14.95 -1.80
C ASP A 50 2.21 13.75 -1.90
N ILE A 51 1.03 13.83 -1.27
CA ILE A 51 0.07 12.72 -1.11
C ILE A 51 -1.27 13.05 -1.78
N ASP A 52 -1.75 14.29 -1.66
CA ASP A 52 -3.05 14.71 -2.19
C ASP A 52 -3.16 14.50 -3.70
N GLY A 53 -4.26 13.87 -4.15
CA GLY A 53 -4.50 13.58 -5.56
C GLY A 53 -3.62 12.50 -6.17
N ARG A 54 -2.67 11.91 -5.43
CA ARG A 54 -1.73 10.90 -5.95
C ARG A 54 -2.36 9.53 -6.09
N LEU A 55 -1.81 8.75 -7.02
CA LEU A 55 -1.99 7.30 -7.04
C LEU A 55 -1.04 6.64 -6.03
N VAL A 56 -1.57 5.71 -5.26
CA VAL A 56 -0.86 4.95 -4.22
C VAL A 56 -1.23 3.48 -4.31
N LEU A 57 -0.47 2.62 -3.62
CA LEU A 57 -0.85 1.23 -3.40
C LEU A 57 -1.47 1.07 -2.02
N VAL A 58 -2.60 0.37 -1.94
CA VAL A 58 -3.37 0.16 -0.71
C VAL A 58 -3.57 -1.32 -0.45
N LEU A 59 -3.19 -1.77 0.75
CA LEU A 59 -3.57 -3.09 1.23
C LEU A 59 -5.01 -3.05 1.78
N CYS A 60 -5.93 -3.67 1.04
CA CYS A 60 -7.37 -3.54 1.22
C CYS A 60 -8.00 -4.66 2.06
N ASN A 61 -7.30 -5.77 2.31
CA ASN A 61 -7.83 -6.89 3.09
C ASN A 61 -7.27 -6.97 4.52
N LEU A 62 -6.98 -5.80 5.11
CA LEU A 62 -6.76 -5.67 6.55
C LEU A 62 -8.09 -5.42 7.25
N LYS A 63 -8.25 -6.03 8.43
CA LYS A 63 -9.37 -5.71 9.30
C LYS A 63 -9.26 -4.25 9.75
N GLU A 64 -10.37 -3.51 9.70
CA GLU A 64 -10.47 -2.15 10.24
C GLU A 64 -9.93 -2.07 11.68
N ARG A 65 -9.15 -1.02 11.95
CA ARG A 65 -8.63 -0.71 13.28
C ARG A 65 -8.75 0.78 13.56
N LYS A 66 -8.98 1.12 14.82
CA LYS A 66 -8.92 2.51 15.27
C LYS A 66 -7.49 2.91 15.59
N LEU A 67 -6.98 3.93 14.91
CA LEU A 67 -5.69 4.56 15.18
C LEU A 67 -5.98 5.91 15.85
N VAL A 68 -5.73 5.99 17.16
CA VAL A 68 -6.02 7.19 17.98
C VAL A 68 -7.46 7.70 17.76
N GLY A 69 -8.43 6.77 17.77
CA GLY A 69 -9.85 7.08 17.59
C GLY A 69 -10.34 7.11 16.14
N PHE A 70 -9.47 7.34 15.16
CA PHE A 70 -9.83 7.34 13.74
C PHE A 70 -9.92 5.92 13.17
N ALA A 71 -11.02 5.58 12.49
CA ALA A 71 -11.21 4.28 11.87
C ALA A 71 -10.39 4.18 10.57
N SER A 72 -9.39 3.30 10.57
CA SER A 72 -8.53 3.04 9.42
C SER A 72 -8.82 1.66 8.85
N HIS A 73 -9.26 1.62 7.59
CA HIS A 73 -9.62 0.40 6.88
C HIS A 73 -8.70 0.13 5.68
N GLY A 74 -7.42 -0.05 5.98
CA GLY A 74 -6.40 -0.35 5.00
C GLY A 74 -5.05 0.15 5.44
N MET A 75 -4.08 0.05 4.54
CA MET A 75 -2.72 0.56 4.75
C MET A 75 -2.13 1.00 3.42
N VAL A 76 -1.63 2.24 3.36
CA VAL A 76 -0.88 2.74 2.20
C VAL A 76 0.52 2.11 2.21
N LEU A 77 0.90 1.45 1.12
CA LEU A 77 2.22 0.84 0.99
C LEU A 77 3.26 1.88 0.61
N CYS A 78 4.33 1.90 1.39
CA CYS A 78 5.48 2.78 1.21
C CYS A 78 6.77 1.98 1.16
N ALA A 79 7.81 2.58 0.61
CA ALA A 79 9.16 2.07 0.72
C ALA A 79 9.92 2.87 1.79
N SER A 80 10.68 2.16 2.62
CA SER A 80 11.54 2.72 3.65
C SER A 80 12.99 2.31 3.41
N ASN A 81 13.93 3.24 3.62
CA ASN A 81 15.35 2.90 3.64
C ASN A 81 15.71 2.03 4.86
N ALA A 82 16.93 1.49 4.89
CA ALA A 82 17.35 0.49 5.88
C ALA A 82 17.24 0.94 7.35
N ASP A 83 17.39 2.23 7.63
CA ASP A 83 17.29 2.81 8.98
C ASP A 83 15.93 3.48 9.25
N HIS A 84 14.99 3.40 8.29
CA HIS A 84 13.66 4.03 8.34
C HIS A 84 13.67 5.56 8.54
N SER A 85 14.79 6.23 8.25
CA SER A 85 14.86 7.69 8.28
C SER A 85 14.09 8.34 7.13
N GLU A 86 14.00 7.65 5.98
CA GLU A 86 13.26 8.10 4.81
C GLU A 86 12.17 7.10 4.42
N VAL A 87 10.95 7.62 4.25
CA VAL A 87 9.79 6.86 3.78
C VAL A 87 9.20 7.57 2.58
N ARG A 88 8.92 6.82 1.51
CA ARG A 88 8.36 7.34 0.26
C ARG A 88 7.23 6.46 -0.23
N LEU A 89 6.23 7.06 -0.87
CA LEU A 89 5.13 6.31 -1.50
C LEU A 89 5.68 5.34 -2.56
N VAL A 90 5.03 4.18 -2.66
CA VAL A 90 5.13 3.35 -3.86
C VAL A 90 4.15 3.91 -4.90
N ASN A 91 4.66 4.28 -6.06
CA ASN A 91 3.94 4.95 -7.13
C ASN A 91 3.54 3.93 -8.20
N PRO A 92 2.25 3.70 -8.43
CA PRO A 92 1.78 3.05 -9.64
C PRO A 92 2.11 3.89 -10.88
N PRO A 93 2.14 3.30 -12.08
CA PRO A 93 2.14 4.07 -13.32
C PRO A 93 0.97 5.06 -13.38
N VAL A 94 1.17 6.21 -14.03
CA VAL A 94 0.17 7.30 -14.11
C VAL A 94 -1.16 6.83 -14.72
N ASP A 95 -1.12 5.88 -15.66
CA ASP A 95 -2.30 5.33 -16.34
C ASP A 95 -2.89 4.09 -15.64
N ALA A 96 -2.41 3.75 -14.43
CA ALA A 96 -2.94 2.63 -13.68
C ALA A 96 -4.40 2.87 -13.26
N ARG A 97 -5.23 1.83 -13.36
CA ARG A 97 -6.66 1.96 -13.08
C ARG A 97 -6.92 1.91 -11.59
N ILE A 98 -7.76 2.82 -11.09
CA ILE A 98 -8.20 2.82 -9.69
C ILE A 98 -8.93 1.51 -9.39
N GLY A 99 -8.60 0.89 -8.26
CA GLY A 99 -9.11 -0.41 -7.82
C GLY A 99 -8.49 -1.61 -8.51
N GLU A 100 -7.61 -1.41 -9.49
CA GLU A 100 -6.87 -2.52 -10.09
C GLU A 100 -5.99 -3.21 -9.05
N ARG A 101 -6.08 -4.53 -8.99
CA ARG A 101 -5.24 -5.34 -8.13
C ARG A 101 -3.83 -5.44 -8.72
N VAL A 102 -2.84 -5.10 -7.91
CA VAL A 102 -1.43 -5.29 -8.26
C VAL A 102 -1.14 -6.77 -8.42
N SER A 103 -0.49 -7.11 -9.53
CA SER A 103 -0.03 -8.46 -9.81
C SER A 103 1.48 -8.53 -9.70
N ILE A 104 1.99 -9.75 -9.59
CA ILE A 104 3.41 -10.06 -9.51
C ILE A 104 3.64 -11.24 -10.47
N PRO A 105 4.55 -11.12 -11.45
CA PRO A 105 4.81 -12.19 -12.41
C PRO A 105 5.07 -13.54 -11.73
N ASP A 106 4.66 -14.63 -12.39
CA ASP A 106 4.73 -16.01 -11.91
C ASP A 106 3.81 -16.37 -10.71
N PHE A 107 3.01 -15.43 -10.21
CA PHE A 107 1.98 -15.71 -9.20
C PHE A 107 0.58 -15.57 -9.82
N ASP A 108 -0.31 -16.45 -9.39
CA ASP A 108 -1.71 -16.40 -9.82
C ASP A 108 -2.53 -15.46 -8.91
N PHE A 109 -3.21 -14.52 -9.54
CA PHE A 109 -4.14 -13.56 -8.90
C PHE A 109 -5.56 -13.64 -9.49
N THR A 110 -5.77 -14.52 -10.48
CA THR A 110 -6.97 -14.56 -11.33
C THR A 110 -7.83 -15.79 -11.08
N SER A 111 -7.25 -16.89 -10.64
CA SER A 111 -8.02 -18.07 -10.23
C SER A 111 -8.63 -17.92 -8.84
N GLU A 112 -9.51 -18.84 -8.48
CA GLU A 112 -10.05 -18.95 -7.11
C GLU A 112 -8.95 -19.15 -6.06
N GLU A 113 -7.85 -19.85 -6.40
CA GLU A 113 -6.70 -20.04 -5.49
C GLU A 113 -5.86 -18.76 -5.34
N GLY A 114 -5.88 -17.91 -6.37
CA GLY A 114 -5.26 -16.58 -6.38
C GLY A 114 -6.09 -15.50 -5.70
N ALA A 115 -7.32 -15.79 -5.28
CA ALA A 115 -8.21 -14.83 -4.63
C ALA A 115 -7.61 -14.33 -3.29
N PRO A 116 -7.80 -13.04 -2.96
CA PRO A 116 -7.32 -12.50 -1.70
C PRO A 116 -7.99 -13.20 -0.52
N PHE A 117 -7.26 -13.34 0.58
CA PHE A 117 -7.86 -13.90 1.79
C PHE A 117 -8.82 -12.89 2.43
N ALA A 118 -9.88 -13.40 3.05
CA ALA A 118 -10.72 -12.60 3.93
C ALA A 118 -9.91 -11.98 5.08
N GLU A 119 -10.32 -10.78 5.52
CA GLU A 119 -9.58 -9.97 6.50
C GLU A 119 -9.24 -10.70 7.80
N ASN A 120 -10.19 -11.50 8.30
CA ASN A 120 -10.01 -12.29 9.51
C ASN A 120 -8.85 -13.31 9.38
N LYS A 121 -8.67 -13.88 8.18
CA LYS A 121 -7.63 -14.86 7.88
C LYS A 121 -6.27 -14.18 7.72
N VAL A 122 -6.22 -12.97 7.15
CA VAL A 122 -4.99 -12.18 7.02
C VAL A 122 -4.38 -11.92 8.40
N GLY A 123 -5.17 -11.39 9.34
CA GLY A 123 -4.71 -11.12 10.71
C GLY A 123 -4.43 -12.38 11.52
N LYS A 124 -5.34 -13.37 11.50
CA LYS A 124 -5.20 -14.61 12.30
C LYS A 124 -3.97 -15.41 11.90
N LYS A 125 -3.63 -15.43 10.61
CA LYS A 125 -2.45 -16.13 10.10
C LYS A 125 -1.20 -15.24 10.05
N LYS A 126 -1.27 -13.97 10.44
CA LYS A 126 -0.13 -13.04 10.35
C LYS A 126 0.49 -13.00 8.95
N ILE A 127 -0.36 -12.91 7.93
CA ILE A 127 0.07 -13.05 6.52
C ILE A 127 1.02 -11.90 6.14
N VAL A 128 0.75 -10.67 6.58
CA VAL A 128 1.61 -9.51 6.27
C VAL A 128 2.99 -9.71 6.88
N GLU A 129 3.07 -10.13 8.14
CA GLU A 129 4.33 -10.34 8.85
C GLU A 129 5.17 -11.48 8.25
N GLN A 130 4.52 -12.53 7.73
CA GLN A 130 5.21 -13.63 7.03
C GLN A 130 5.78 -13.19 5.68
N LEU A 131 5.13 -12.23 5.00
CA LEU A 131 5.53 -11.78 3.67
C LEU A 131 6.47 -10.59 3.70
N ALA A 132 6.43 -9.76 4.74
CA ALA A 132 7.22 -8.54 4.89
C ALA A 132 8.73 -8.72 4.62
N PRO A 133 9.41 -9.79 5.05
CA PRO A 133 10.84 -9.97 4.75
C PRO A 133 11.18 -10.11 3.26
N TYR A 134 10.18 -10.38 2.42
CA TYR A 134 10.33 -10.56 0.98
C TYR A 134 9.79 -9.39 0.17
N LEU A 135 9.23 -8.37 0.85
CA LEU A 135 8.70 -7.15 0.27
C LEU A 135 9.79 -6.07 0.34
N VAL A 136 10.51 -5.89 -0.76
CA VAL A 136 11.69 -5.04 -0.83
C VAL A 136 11.68 -4.20 -2.09
N THR A 137 12.53 -3.20 -2.17
CA THR A 137 12.84 -2.52 -3.44
C THR A 137 14.20 -2.97 -3.96
N ASN A 138 14.32 -3.14 -5.27
CA ASN A 138 15.62 -3.40 -5.88
C ASN A 138 16.46 -2.11 -6.01
N ARG A 139 17.68 -2.22 -6.54
CA ARG A 139 18.60 -1.09 -6.77
C ARG A 139 18.06 0.04 -7.65
N TYR A 140 16.97 -0.18 -8.36
CA TYR A 140 16.30 0.80 -9.22
C TYR A 140 15.05 1.41 -8.58
N GLY A 141 14.76 1.09 -7.32
CA GLY A 141 13.55 1.56 -6.65
C GLY A 141 12.29 0.87 -7.16
N VAL A 142 12.40 -0.33 -7.73
CA VAL A 142 11.23 -1.14 -8.11
C VAL A 142 10.84 -2.01 -6.92
N PRO A 143 9.62 -1.89 -6.37
CA PRO A 143 9.09 -2.82 -5.38
C PRO A 143 8.93 -4.23 -5.97
N GLU A 144 9.44 -5.21 -5.24
CA GLU A 144 9.50 -6.60 -5.64
C GLU A 144 9.04 -7.54 -4.51
N PHE A 145 8.50 -8.69 -4.91
CA PHE A 145 8.30 -9.84 -4.04
C PHE A 145 9.07 -11.02 -4.60
N LEU A 146 10.03 -11.57 -3.83
CA LEU A 146 10.90 -12.66 -4.27
C LEU A 146 11.55 -12.39 -5.65
N GLY A 147 12.05 -11.16 -5.85
CA GLY A 147 12.73 -10.74 -7.07
C GLY A 147 11.82 -10.47 -8.28
N ARG A 148 10.49 -10.42 -8.08
CA ARG A 148 9.51 -10.15 -9.14
C ARG A 148 8.80 -8.82 -8.90
N PRO A 149 8.68 -7.95 -9.90
CA PRO A 149 8.18 -6.60 -9.72
C PRO A 149 6.68 -6.56 -9.44
N PHE A 150 6.25 -5.52 -8.73
CA PHE A 150 4.84 -5.15 -8.63
C PHE A 150 4.43 -4.51 -9.96
N VAL A 151 3.40 -5.07 -10.59
CA VAL A 151 2.92 -4.62 -11.89
C VAL A 151 1.42 -4.38 -11.90
N THR A 152 1.03 -3.41 -12.70
CA THR A 152 -0.34 -3.08 -13.10
C THR A 152 -0.48 -3.26 -14.61
N SER A 153 -1.69 -3.14 -15.14
CA SER A 153 -1.97 -3.12 -16.57
C SER A 153 -1.26 -2.00 -17.32
N ALA A 154 -0.88 -0.92 -16.61
CA ALA A 154 -0.16 0.23 -17.16
C ALA A 154 1.38 0.14 -16.99
N GLY A 155 1.90 -0.91 -16.34
CA GLY A 155 3.34 -1.12 -16.16
C GLY A 155 3.78 -1.34 -14.72
N VAL A 156 5.07 -1.14 -14.48
CA VAL A 156 5.76 -1.45 -13.22
C VAL A 156 5.61 -0.30 -12.21
N CYS A 157 5.31 -0.61 -10.96
CA CYS A 157 5.31 0.37 -9.87
C CYS A 157 6.74 0.79 -9.51
N THR A 158 6.93 2.00 -8.98
CA THR A 158 8.27 2.53 -8.65
C THR A 158 8.27 3.39 -7.39
N THR A 159 9.44 3.58 -6.80
CA THR A 159 9.68 4.52 -5.70
C THR A 159 11.09 5.11 -5.84
N SER A 160 11.37 6.20 -5.12
CA SER A 160 12.71 6.79 -5.08
C SER A 160 13.64 6.12 -4.06
N ILE A 161 13.17 5.11 -3.31
CA ILE A 161 13.97 4.38 -2.32
C ILE A 161 14.50 3.08 -2.96
N PRO A 162 15.79 3.00 -3.34
CA PRO A 162 16.43 1.76 -3.74
C PRO A 162 16.83 0.91 -2.52
N ASP A 163 16.92 -0.41 -2.72
CA ASP A 163 17.45 -1.37 -1.74
C ASP A 163 16.81 -1.25 -0.33
N GLY A 164 15.52 -0.93 -0.30
CA GLY A 164 14.72 -0.69 0.90
C GLY A 164 13.73 -1.81 1.18
N THR A 165 12.90 -1.59 2.20
CA THR A 165 11.78 -2.47 2.57
C THR A 165 10.46 -1.84 2.12
N VAL A 166 9.47 -2.66 1.76
CA VAL A 166 8.12 -2.21 1.42
C VAL A 166 7.17 -2.62 2.53
N SER A 167 6.45 -1.65 3.10
CA SER A 167 5.54 -1.82 4.22
C SER A 167 4.32 -0.91 4.12
#